data_AF-A0A948ZDZ2-F1
#
_entry.id   AF-A0A948ZDZ2-F1
#
_cell.length_a   1.000
_cell.length_b   1.000
_cell.length_c   1.000
_cell.angle_alpha   90.00
_cell.angle_beta   90.00
_cell.angle_gamma   90.00
#
_symmetry.space_group_name_H-M   'P 1'
#
loop_
_entity.id
_entity.type
_entity.pdbx_description
1 polymer ?
#
loop_
_entity_poly.entity_id
_entity_poly.type
_entity_poly.pdbx_seq_one_letter_code
_entity_poly.pdbx_strand_id
1 'polypeptide(L)' 'MFYLISKELFYTLTAALIIFCALELAWPGVVLAYININWVLIFWLIVSIIVLAADRVNNNYD' A
#
# COMPACT_ATOMS: atom_id res chain seq x y z
N MET A 1 16.25 -2.78 10.50
CA MET A 1 15.18 -3.80 10.62
C MET A 1 13.80 -3.24 10.31
N PHE A 2 13.35 -2.18 11.02
CA PHE A 2 12.06 -1.52 10.74
C PHE A 2 11.88 -1.06 9.29
N TYR A 3 12.91 -0.44 8.68
CA TYR A 3 12.88 -0.01 7.27
C TYR A 3 12.56 -1.16 6.29
N LEU A 4 13.16 -2.34 6.50
CA LEU A 4 12.99 -3.49 5.62
C LEU A 4 11.54 -4.03 5.69
N ILE A 5 11.01 -4.13 6.91
CA ILE A 5 9.62 -4.52 7.17
C ILE A 5 8.64 -3.53 6.52
N SER A 6 8.88 -2.22 6.67
CA SER A 6 8.03 -1.20 6.03
C SER A 6 8.05 -1.29 4.51
N LYS A 7 9.21 -1.62 3.92
CA LYS A 7 9.36 -1.79 2.47
C LYS A 7 8.60 -3.00 1.93
N GLU A 8 8.69 -4.14 2.62
CA GLU A 8 7.94 -5.35 2.27
C GLU A 8 6.42 -5.16 2.44
N LEU A 9 6.02 -4.46 3.51
CA LEU A 9 4.63 -4.12 3.76
C LEU A 9 4.09 -3.24 2.63
N PHE A 10 4.83 -2.23 2.17
CA PHE A 10 4.45 -1.39 1.03
C PHE A 10 4.30 -2.17 -0.27
N TYR A 11 5.23 -3.10 -0.57
CA TYR A 11 5.12 -3.95 -1.75
C TYR A 11 3.89 -4.85 -1.71
N THR A 12 3.62 -5.46 -0.56
CA THR A 12 2.45 -6.32 -0.34
C THR A 12 1.16 -5.53 -0.50
N LEU A 13 1.12 -4.31 0.05
CA LEU A 13 -0.03 -3.43 -0.04
C LEU A 13 -0.29 -2.94 -1.47
N THR A 14 0.78 -2.70 -2.24
CA THR A 14 0.68 -2.37 -3.67
C THR A 14 0.13 -3.54 -4.48
N ALA A 15 0.61 -4.76 -4.22
CA ALA A 15 0.06 -5.96 -4.84
C ALA A 15 -1.41 -6.17 -4.50
N ALA A 16 -1.80 -5.96 -3.23
CA ALA A 16 -3.20 -6.04 -2.81
C ALA A 16 -4.08 -5.03 -3.54
N LEU A 17 -3.63 -3.78 -3.71
CA LEU A 17 -4.36 -2.78 -4.49
C LEU A 17 -4.55 -3.19 -5.95
N ILE A 18 -3.51 -3.74 -6.59
CA ILE A 18 -3.60 -4.23 -7.97
C ILE A 18 -4.62 -5.36 -8.08
N ILE A 19 -4.60 -6.31 -7.14
CA ILE A 19 -5.55 -7.43 -7.11
C ILE A 19 -6.97 -6.92 -6.89
N PHE A 20 -7.19 -6.00 -5.94
CA PHE A 20 -8.49 -5.40 -5.71
C PHE A 20 -9.00 -4.62 -6.92
N CYS A 21 -8.12 -3.90 -7.61
CA CYS A 21 -8.49 -3.16 -8.82
C CYS A 21 -8.84 -4.12 -9.97
N ALA A 22 -8.06 -5.19 -10.15
CA ALA A 22 -8.34 -6.22 -11.14
C ALA A 22 -9.65 -6.99 -10.84
N LEU A 23 -9.92 -7.26 -9.55
CA LEU A 23 -11.14 -7.92 -9.11
C LEU A 23 -12.36 -7.02 -9.29
N GLU A 24 -12.25 -5.72 -8.99
CA GLU A 24 -13.32 -4.75 -9.24
C GLU A 24 -13.57 -4.56 -10.75
N LEU A 25 -12.54 -4.70 -11.60
CA LEU A 25 -12.71 -4.68 -13.05
C LEU A 25 -13.39 -5.93 -13.59
N ALA A 26 -13.04 -7.12 -13.08
CA ALA A 26 -13.62 -8.39 -13.49
C ALA A 26 -15.04 -8.59 -12.94
N TRP A 27 -15.29 -8.17 -11.70
CA TRP A 27 -16.57 -8.23 -11.01
C TRP A 27 -16.87 -6.90 -10.28
N PRO A 28 -17.44 -5.92 -10.99
CA PRO A 28 -17.76 -4.62 -10.40
C PRO A 28 -18.78 -4.79 -9.26
N GLY A 29 -18.51 -4.11 -8.15
CA GLY A 29 -19.37 -4.12 -6.97
C GLY A 29 -19.04 -5.20 -5.93
N VAL A 30 -18.16 -6.17 -6.21
CA VAL A 30 -17.72 -7.14 -5.19
C VAL A 30 -16.74 -6.45 -4.22
N VAL A 31 -15.76 -5.72 -4.73
CA VAL A 31 -14.80 -5.05 -3.86
C VAL A 31 -15.50 -3.88 -3.19
N LEU A 32 -16.23 -3.05 -3.93
CA LEU A 32 -16.94 -1.91 -3.35
C LEU A 32 -17.94 -2.29 -2.24
N ALA A 33 -18.57 -3.47 -2.30
CA ALA A 33 -19.53 -3.94 -1.30
C ALA A 33 -18.88 -4.56 -0.05
N TYR A 34 -17.72 -5.22 -0.18
CA TYR A 34 -17.08 -5.93 0.93
C TYR A 34 -15.88 -5.19 1.53
N ILE A 35 -15.12 -4.47 0.71
CA ILE A 35 -13.89 -3.78 1.08
C ILE A 35 -13.95 -2.37 0.50
N ASN A 36 -14.07 -1.37 1.37
CA ASN A 36 -14.01 0.01 0.92
C ASN A 36 -12.58 0.31 0.40
N ILE A 37 -12.42 0.27 -0.93
CA ILE A 37 -11.14 0.49 -1.62
C ILE A 37 -10.51 1.83 -1.21
N ASN A 38 -11.34 2.84 -0.89
CA ASN A 38 -10.88 4.13 -0.41
C ASN A 38 -10.11 4.02 0.91
N TRP A 39 -10.57 3.16 1.83
CA TRP A 39 -9.86 2.91 3.09
C TRP A 39 -8.51 2.22 2.86
N VAL A 40 -8.46 1.26 1.94
CA VAL A 40 -7.21 0.58 1.57
C VAL A 40 -6.23 1.55 0.92
N LEU A 41 -6.72 2.45 0.06
CA LEU A 41 -5.93 3.52 -0.57
C LEU A 41 -5.38 4.53 0.44
N ILE A 42 -6.20 4.96 1.41
CA ILE A 42 -5.75 5.86 2.47
C ILE A 42 -4.66 5.18 3.31
N PHE A 43 -4.87 3.91 3.67
CA PHE A 43 -3.88 3.15 4.44
C PHE A 43 -2.57 2.96 3.65
N TRP A 44 -2.68 2.67 2.34
CA TRP A 44 -1.55 2.59 1.43
C TRP A 44 -0.75 3.89 1.35
N LEU A 45 -1.43 5.03 1.23
CA LEU A 45 -0.78 6.35 1.20
C LEU A 45 0.00 6.64 2.48
N ILE A 46 -0.58 6.34 3.65
CA ILE A 46 0.09 6.56 4.94
C ILE A 46 1.38 5.71 5.02
N VAL A 47 1.29 4.43 4.66
CA VAL A 47 2.46 3.53 4.63
C VAL A 47 3.50 4.03 3.63
N SER A 48 3.07 4.48 2.44
CA SER A 48 3.96 5.02 1.42
C SER A 48 4.77 6.21 1.92
N ILE A 49 4.12 7.15 2.63
CA ILE A 49 4.76 8.34 3.20
C ILE A 49 5.77 7.94 4.26
N ILE A 50 5.43 6.98 5.13
CA ILE A 50 6.34 6.48 6.18
C ILE A 50 7.58 5.82 5.55
N VAL A 51 7.39 4.99 4.52
CA VAL A 51 8.50 4.33 3.80
C VAL A 51 9.40 5.37 3.12
N LEU A 52 8.82 6.35 2.42
CA LEU A 52 9.58 7.42 1.79
C LEU A 52 10.33 8.28 2.81
N ALA A 53 9.71 8.61 3.94
CA ALA A 53 10.36 9.36 5.00
C ALA A 53 11.51 8.56 5.61
N ALA A 54 11.32 7.26 5.86
CA ALA A 54 12.36 6.39 6.39
C ALA A 54 13.52 6.20 5.39
N ASP A 55 13.21 6.08 4.09
CA ASP A 55 14.20 6.01 3.01
C ASP A 55 15.05 7.28 2.95
N ARG A 56 14.38 8.44 2.97
CA ARG A 56 15.04 9.75 3.00
C ARG A 56 15.94 9.88 4.22
N VAL A 57 15.47 9.51 5.41
CA VAL A 57 16.29 9.54 6.62
C VAL A 57 17.53 8.65 6.44
N ASN A 58 17.37 7.41 5.98
CA ASN A 58 18.51 6.50 5.77
C ASN A 58 19.56 7.10 4.81
N ASN A 59 19.12 7.66 3.68
CA ASN A 59 19.99 8.25 2.66
C ASN A 59 20.75 9.51 3.12
N ASN A 60 20.35 10.16 4.22
CA ASN A 60 21.07 11.32 4.77
C ASN A 60 22.22 10.93 5.72
N TYR A 61 22.32 9.66 6.11
CA TYR A 61 23.38 9.14 6.98
C TYR A 61 24.40 8.26 6.24
N ASP A 62 24.20 8.03 4.94
CA ASP A 62 25.16 7.41 4.00
C ASP A 62 25.99 8.50 3.27
#